data_AF-A0A7X0L0J1-F1
#
_entry.id   AF-A0A7X0L0J1-F1
#
_cell.length_a   1.000
_cell.length_b   1.000
_cell.length_c   1.000
_cell.angle_alpha   90.00
_cell.angle_beta   90.00
_cell.angle_gamma   90.00
#
_symmetry.space_group_name_H-M   'P 1'
#
loop_
_entity.id
_entity.type
_entity.pdbx_description
1 polymer ?
#
loop_
_entity_poly.entity_id
_entity_poly.type
_entity_poly.pdbx_seq_one_letter_code
_entity_poly.pdbx_strand_id
1 'polypeptide(L)'
;MRVRPSLAALALLPLLAACGGGGEVTMPPLTPEPGDSRPAEAATAAPPRQTLPARLALYKYLRGISVGNARACAYLAPAYERRVFGGPGRCRPGLGRARAKLRPRDLAALRGVTVPTCEEGPGAGECTVRFEHLRWKGAPARPGGLLAASFVLRAHGDRWLVAG
;
A
#
# COMPACT_ATOMS: atom_id res chain seq x y z
N MET A 1 6.33 41.96 -38.77
CA MET A 1 7.32 41.77 -39.86
C MET A 1 8.73 41.90 -39.28
N ARG A 2 9.76 41.46 -40.02
CA ARG A 2 11.16 41.23 -39.56
C ARG A 2 11.27 40.04 -38.58
N VAL A 3 11.92 38.89 -38.80
CA VAL A 3 12.86 38.27 -39.78
C VAL A 3 14.17 37.84 -39.09
N ARG A 4 14.61 36.61 -39.42
CA ARG A 4 15.84 35.86 -39.04
C ARG A 4 17.15 36.59 -39.47
N PRO A 5 18.39 36.26 -39.00
CA PRO A 5 19.02 34.92 -38.87
C PRO A 5 19.78 34.67 -37.53
N SER A 6 20.38 33.52 -37.17
CA SER A 6 20.86 32.28 -37.82
C SER A 6 22.31 32.28 -38.35
N LEU A 7 23.15 31.35 -37.86
CA LEU A 7 24.45 30.94 -38.40
C LEU A 7 24.77 29.51 -37.89
N ALA A 8 25.74 28.79 -38.48
CA ALA A 8 25.99 27.38 -38.12
C ALA A 8 27.43 26.89 -38.37
N ALA A 9 27.87 25.93 -37.53
CA ALA A 9 29.00 25.01 -37.71
C ALA A 9 28.73 23.78 -36.80
N LEU A 10 28.80 22.49 -37.16
CA LEU A 10 29.26 21.76 -38.36
C LEU A 10 30.75 21.33 -38.39
N ALA A 11 31.04 20.22 -37.69
CA ALA A 11 32.11 19.24 -37.92
C ALA A 11 31.57 17.87 -37.44
N LEU A 12 31.39 16.82 -38.25
CA LEU A 12 32.29 16.01 -39.11
C LEU A 12 32.97 14.83 -38.37
N LEU A 13 32.75 13.63 -38.91
CA LEU A 13 33.24 12.31 -38.44
C LEU A 13 34.59 11.96 -39.12
N PRO A 14 35.30 10.93 -38.64
CA PRO A 14 35.27 9.65 -39.38
C PRO A 14 35.28 8.38 -38.49
N LEU A 15 35.19 7.20 -39.13
CA LEU A 15 35.31 5.86 -38.53
C LEU A 15 36.69 5.25 -38.87
N LEU A 16 37.20 4.27 -38.07
CA LEU A 16 37.47 2.87 -38.50
C LEU A 16 38.44 2.05 -37.58
N ALA A 17 38.04 0.78 -37.35
CA ALA A 17 38.83 -0.47 -37.38
C ALA A 17 40.06 -0.78 -36.46
N ALA A 18 39.84 -1.80 -35.60
CA ALA A 18 40.52 -3.13 -35.59
C ALA A 18 41.82 -3.42 -34.78
N CYS A 19 42.02 -4.74 -34.55
CA CYS A 19 43.10 -5.46 -33.83
C CYS A 19 43.20 -5.21 -32.30
N GLY A 20 43.48 -6.18 -31.43
CA GLY A 20 43.66 -7.65 -31.50
C GLY A 20 43.78 -8.19 -30.05
N GLY A 21 43.86 -9.49 -29.72
CA GLY A 21 43.91 -10.75 -30.45
C GLY A 21 43.52 -11.93 -29.51
N GLY A 22 43.66 -13.18 -29.96
CA GLY A 22 43.03 -14.36 -29.29
C GLY A 22 43.84 -15.07 -28.20
N GLY A 23 43.17 -16.00 -27.51
CA GLY A 23 43.75 -16.94 -26.54
C GLY A 23 42.68 -17.91 -26.01
N GLU A 24 42.67 -19.14 -26.51
CA GLU A 24 41.68 -20.17 -26.14
C GLU A 24 42.08 -20.93 -24.85
N VAL A 25 41.12 -21.16 -23.96
CA VAL A 25 41.24 -22.16 -22.87
C VAL A 25 39.90 -22.89 -22.66
N THR A 26 39.87 -24.16 -23.09
CA THR A 26 39.14 -25.32 -22.53
C THR A 26 37.73 -25.13 -21.90
N MET A 27 36.71 -25.53 -22.67
CA MET A 27 35.63 -26.51 -22.38
C MET A 27 35.24 -26.90 -20.91
N PRO A 28 33.99 -27.39 -20.66
CA PRO A 28 32.74 -27.36 -21.44
C PRO A 28 31.54 -26.85 -20.56
N PRO A 29 30.23 -27.10 -20.84
CA PRO A 29 29.16 -26.22 -20.36
C PRO A 29 28.71 -26.45 -18.92
N LEU A 30 28.32 -25.35 -18.26
CA LEU A 30 27.29 -25.38 -17.23
C LEU A 30 25.96 -24.96 -17.87
N THR A 31 24.97 -25.85 -17.86
CA THR A 31 23.59 -25.53 -18.23
C THR A 31 23.05 -24.42 -17.34
N PRO A 32 22.56 -23.29 -17.90
CA PRO A 32 21.76 -22.35 -17.13
C PRO A 32 20.47 -23.06 -16.74
N GLU A 33 20.24 -23.25 -15.44
CA GLU A 33 18.94 -23.77 -14.99
C GLU A 33 17.84 -22.77 -15.35
N PRO A 34 16.74 -23.20 -16.00
CA PRO A 34 15.55 -22.37 -16.20
C PRO A 34 14.74 -22.26 -14.89
N GLY A 35 15.41 -21.85 -13.81
CA GLY A 35 14.91 -21.85 -12.45
C GLY A 35 14.00 -20.67 -12.14
N ASP A 36 12.70 -20.85 -12.39
CA ASP A 36 11.62 -20.06 -11.78
C ASP A 36 11.73 -18.53 -11.92
N SER A 37 11.79 -18.05 -13.17
CA SER A 37 11.23 -16.74 -13.54
C SER A 37 9.70 -16.76 -13.40
N ARG A 38 9.18 -17.01 -12.19
CA ARG A 38 7.75 -16.88 -11.90
C ARG A 38 7.40 -15.40 -12.06
N PRO A 39 6.43 -15.03 -12.92
CA PRO A 39 5.87 -13.69 -12.83
C PRO A 39 5.33 -13.53 -11.41
N ALA A 40 5.73 -12.46 -10.71
CA ALA A 40 5.26 -12.22 -9.36
C ALA A 40 3.73 -12.23 -9.37
N GLU A 41 3.14 -13.25 -8.74
CA GLU A 41 1.72 -13.56 -8.90
C GLU A 41 0.89 -12.35 -8.47
N ALA A 42 0.26 -11.72 -9.45
CA ALA A 42 -0.28 -10.38 -9.30
C ALA A 42 -1.52 -10.43 -8.40
N ALA A 43 -1.28 -10.29 -7.09
CA ALA A 43 -2.21 -10.54 -5.99
C ALA A 43 -3.67 -10.29 -6.38
N THR A 44 -4.38 -11.36 -6.72
CA THR A 44 -5.62 -11.28 -7.49
C THR A 44 -6.67 -10.51 -6.71
N ALA A 45 -6.92 -9.27 -7.12
CA ALA A 45 -7.78 -8.36 -6.38
C ALA A 45 -9.22 -8.89 -6.35
N ALA A 46 -9.61 -9.47 -5.22
CA ALA A 46 -10.87 -10.19 -5.06
C ALA A 46 -12.07 -9.33 -5.50
N PRO A 47 -13.03 -9.89 -6.28
CA PRO A 47 -14.07 -9.13 -6.96
C PRO A 47 -14.74 -8.06 -6.08
N PRO A 48 -14.77 -6.77 -6.47
CA PRO A 48 -15.09 -5.68 -5.54
C PRO A 48 -16.46 -5.78 -4.83
N ARG A 49 -17.42 -6.55 -5.36
CA ARG A 49 -18.69 -6.82 -4.68
C ARG A 49 -18.54 -7.75 -3.47
N GLN A 50 -17.66 -8.76 -3.55
CA GLN A 50 -17.41 -9.73 -2.48
C GLN A 50 -16.70 -9.07 -1.29
N THR A 51 -15.73 -8.19 -1.55
CA THR A 51 -14.95 -7.48 -0.52
C THR A 51 -15.68 -6.28 0.10
N LEU A 52 -16.87 -5.92 -0.39
CA LEU A 52 -17.58 -4.70 0.05
C LEU A 52 -17.83 -4.62 1.58
N PRO A 53 -18.24 -5.69 2.30
CA PRO A 53 -18.45 -5.62 3.74
C PRO A 53 -17.15 -5.35 4.52
N ALA A 54 -16.03 -5.95 4.09
CA ALA A 54 -14.70 -5.72 4.65
C ALA A 54 -14.28 -4.25 4.47
N ARG A 55 -14.33 -3.76 3.21
CA ARG A 55 -13.99 -2.38 2.86
C ARG A 55 -14.84 -1.35 3.62
N LEU A 56 -16.12 -1.67 3.84
CA LEU A 56 -17.03 -0.84 4.62
C LEU A 56 -16.70 -0.81 6.12
N ALA A 57 -16.22 -1.92 6.71
CA ALA A 57 -15.77 -1.96 8.11
C ALA A 57 -14.52 -1.06 8.31
N LEU A 58 -13.51 -1.20 7.43
CA LEU A 58 -12.31 -0.35 7.49
C LEU A 58 -12.66 1.14 7.27
N TYR A 59 -13.52 1.44 6.30
CA TYR A 59 -14.02 2.80 6.10
C TYR A 59 -14.68 3.36 7.37
N LYS A 60 -15.58 2.61 8.03
CA LYS A 60 -16.25 3.07 9.27
C LYS A 60 -15.26 3.26 10.43
N TYR A 61 -14.23 2.41 10.55
CA TYR A 61 -13.13 2.59 11.49
C TYR A 61 -12.34 3.90 11.25
N LEU A 62 -11.79 4.09 10.05
CA LEU A 62 -10.97 5.25 9.69
C LEU A 62 -11.75 6.57 9.79
N ARG A 63 -12.99 6.60 9.29
CA ARG A 63 -13.88 7.77 9.40
C ARG A 63 -14.24 8.04 10.86
N GLY A 64 -14.44 7.00 11.68
CA GLY A 64 -14.68 7.13 13.12
C GLY A 64 -13.51 7.75 13.89
N ILE A 65 -12.26 7.38 13.58
CA ILE A 65 -11.05 8.02 14.14
C ILE A 65 -11.01 9.52 13.82
N SER A 66 -11.37 9.93 12.59
CA SER A 66 -11.31 11.33 12.16
C SER A 66 -12.09 12.29 13.09
N VAL A 67 -13.20 11.80 13.66
CA VAL A 67 -14.08 12.53 14.59
C VAL A 67 -13.95 12.09 16.06
N GLY A 68 -13.11 11.09 16.38
CA GLY A 68 -12.93 10.58 17.74
C GLY A 68 -14.10 9.72 18.25
N ASN A 69 -14.91 9.16 17.37
CA ASN A 69 -16.09 8.39 17.74
C ASN A 69 -15.69 7.02 18.29
N ALA A 70 -15.92 6.78 19.59
CA ALA A 70 -15.62 5.52 20.28
C ALA A 70 -16.36 4.27 19.71
N ARG A 71 -17.38 4.44 18.87
CA ARG A 71 -17.98 3.34 18.10
C ARG A 71 -17.01 2.74 17.07
N ALA A 72 -15.96 3.46 16.66
CA ALA A 72 -14.90 2.95 15.79
C ALA A 72 -14.22 1.68 16.35
N CYS A 73 -14.11 1.58 17.68
CA CYS A 73 -13.53 0.43 18.36
C CYS A 73 -14.30 -0.89 18.13
N ALA A 74 -15.58 -0.83 17.72
CA ALA A 74 -16.37 -2.03 17.41
C ALA A 74 -15.93 -2.74 16.12
N TYR A 75 -15.05 -2.12 15.31
CA TYR A 75 -14.45 -2.69 14.11
C TYR A 75 -13.06 -3.31 14.34
N LEU A 76 -12.59 -3.39 15.59
CA LEU A 76 -11.30 -4.01 15.91
C LEU A 76 -11.48 -5.45 16.39
N ALA A 77 -10.61 -6.34 15.93
CA ALA A 77 -10.44 -7.65 16.55
C ALA A 77 -9.71 -7.49 17.91
N PRO A 78 -10.01 -8.29 18.94
CA PRO A 78 -9.36 -8.16 20.26
C PRO A 78 -7.83 -8.26 20.22
N ALA A 79 -7.26 -9.03 19.28
CA ALA A 79 -5.82 -9.11 19.10
C ALA A 79 -5.19 -7.81 18.57
N TYR A 80 -5.87 -7.14 17.62
CA TYR A 80 -5.45 -5.84 17.08
C TYR A 80 -5.61 -4.74 18.14
N GLU A 81 -6.72 -4.74 18.89
CA GLU A 81 -6.93 -3.79 20.00
C GLU A 81 -5.79 -3.89 21.03
N ARG A 82 -5.44 -5.11 21.47
CA ARG A 82 -4.31 -5.32 22.40
C ARG A 82 -3.00 -4.73 21.86
N ARG A 83 -2.72 -4.92 20.56
CA ARG A 83 -1.48 -4.46 19.90
C ARG A 83 -1.41 -2.93 19.76
N VAL A 84 -2.52 -2.27 19.44
CA VAL A 84 -2.55 -0.81 19.16
C VAL A 84 -2.85 0.03 20.41
N PHE A 85 -3.60 -0.50 21.37
CA PHE A 85 -4.04 0.22 22.57
C PHE A 85 -3.50 -0.34 23.90
N GLY A 86 -2.66 -1.39 23.86
CA GLY A 86 -1.95 -1.92 25.02
C GLY A 86 -2.79 -2.81 25.95
N GLY A 87 -3.98 -3.27 25.52
CA GLY A 87 -4.79 -4.22 26.30
C GLY A 87 -6.21 -4.39 25.78
N PRO A 88 -6.95 -5.40 26.28
CA PRO A 88 -8.36 -5.62 25.92
C PRO A 88 -9.23 -4.46 26.43
N GLY A 89 -10.21 -4.04 25.64
CA GLY A 89 -11.12 -2.93 25.93
C GLY A 89 -10.46 -1.54 25.97
N ARG A 90 -9.14 -1.43 25.71
CA ARG A 90 -8.39 -0.17 25.83
C ARG A 90 -8.62 0.80 24.67
N CYS A 91 -9.26 0.39 23.56
CA CYS A 91 -9.55 1.32 22.47
C CYS A 91 -10.48 2.45 22.90
N ARG A 92 -11.60 2.16 23.59
CA ARG A 92 -12.57 3.21 23.97
C ARG A 92 -11.95 4.32 24.85
N PRO A 93 -11.27 4.03 25.98
CA PRO A 93 -10.59 5.07 26.76
C PRO A 93 -9.30 5.59 26.08
N GLY A 94 -8.62 4.76 25.30
CA GLY A 94 -7.36 5.13 24.64
C GLY A 94 -7.51 5.98 23.38
N LEU A 95 -8.67 5.97 22.72
CA LEU A 95 -8.89 6.59 21.41
C LEU A 95 -8.55 8.08 21.40
N GLY A 96 -8.91 8.83 22.45
CA GLY A 96 -8.56 10.25 22.56
C GLY A 96 -7.05 10.48 22.54
N ARG A 97 -6.30 9.73 23.37
CA ARG A 97 -4.84 9.82 23.49
C ARG A 97 -4.11 9.32 22.23
N ALA A 98 -4.64 8.28 21.58
CA ALA A 98 -4.08 7.76 20.34
C ALA A 98 -4.36 8.70 19.15
N ARG A 99 -5.56 9.27 19.07
CA ARG A 99 -5.96 10.26 18.06
C ARG A 99 -5.18 11.57 18.19
N ALA A 100 -4.81 11.98 19.42
CA ALA A 100 -3.97 13.15 19.65
C ALA A 100 -2.55 13.04 19.05
N LYS A 101 -2.10 11.83 18.67
CA LYS A 101 -0.84 11.62 17.94
C LYS A 101 -0.97 11.89 16.42
N LEU A 102 -2.19 12.02 15.89
CA LEU A 102 -2.46 12.34 14.50
C LEU A 102 -2.52 13.86 14.32
N ARG A 103 -1.87 14.40 13.29
CA ARG A 103 -1.84 15.86 13.05
C ARG A 103 -3.22 16.32 12.54
N PRO A 104 -3.59 17.60 12.70
CA PRO A 104 -4.86 18.13 12.17
C PRO A 104 -5.08 17.87 10.68
N ARG A 105 -4.00 17.86 9.87
CA ARG A 105 -4.04 17.50 8.44
C ARG A 105 -4.35 16.02 8.19
N ASP A 106 -3.83 15.10 9.00
CA ASP A 106 -4.13 13.66 8.91
C ASP A 106 -5.60 13.41 9.28
N LEU A 107 -6.07 14.06 10.35
CA LEU A 107 -7.48 14.01 10.77
C LEU A 107 -8.43 14.59 9.70
N ALA A 108 -8.01 15.64 8.99
CA ALA A 108 -8.76 16.18 7.86
C ALA A 108 -8.76 15.22 6.66
N ALA A 109 -7.63 14.61 6.31
CA ALA A 109 -7.53 13.62 5.24
C ALA A 109 -8.42 12.40 5.52
N LEU A 110 -8.48 11.92 6.77
CA LEU A 110 -9.37 10.83 7.19
C LEU A 110 -10.87 11.18 7.05
N ARG A 111 -11.29 12.45 7.05
CA ARG A 111 -12.68 12.83 6.73
C ARG A 111 -13.00 12.67 5.24
N GLY A 112 -11.98 12.59 4.39
CA GLY A 112 -12.07 12.40 2.94
C GLY A 112 -11.60 11.03 2.44
N VAL A 113 -11.36 10.05 3.32
CA VAL A 113 -10.85 8.72 2.94
C VAL A 113 -11.95 7.79 2.43
N THR A 114 -11.65 6.95 1.45
CA THR A 114 -12.47 5.85 0.95
C THR A 114 -11.61 4.60 0.67
N VAL A 115 -12.25 3.42 0.66
CA VAL A 115 -11.59 2.11 0.51
C VAL A 115 -12.10 1.44 -0.78
N PRO A 116 -11.46 1.66 -1.95
CA PRO A 116 -12.00 1.22 -3.24
C PRO A 116 -11.82 -0.28 -3.49
N THR A 117 -10.66 -0.80 -3.09
CA THR A 117 -10.17 -2.16 -3.33
C THR A 117 -9.79 -2.80 -2.01
N CYS A 118 -9.62 -4.11 -2.04
CA CYS A 118 -9.08 -4.92 -0.97
C CYS A 118 -8.57 -6.19 -1.64
N GLU A 119 -7.31 -6.52 -1.37
CA GLU A 119 -6.57 -7.62 -1.97
C GLU A 119 -6.74 -8.87 -1.10
N GLU A 120 -6.37 -10.05 -1.59
CA GLU A 120 -6.45 -11.26 -0.78
C GLU A 120 -5.56 -11.15 0.49
N GLY A 121 -6.02 -11.72 1.59
CA GLY A 121 -5.30 -11.70 2.86
C GLY A 121 -4.33 -12.87 3.03
N PRO A 122 -3.42 -12.80 4.02
CA PRO A 122 -2.48 -13.89 4.30
C PRO A 122 -3.14 -15.15 4.88
N GLY A 123 -4.36 -15.04 5.42
CA GLY A 123 -5.21 -16.17 5.80
C GLY A 123 -6.44 -16.35 4.89
N ALA A 124 -6.95 -17.57 4.79
CA ALA A 124 -8.15 -17.88 4.02
C ALA A 124 -9.37 -17.05 4.49
N GLY A 125 -10.02 -16.35 3.55
CA GLY A 125 -11.14 -15.45 3.86
C GLY A 125 -10.74 -14.14 4.54
N GLU A 126 -9.45 -13.82 4.64
CA GLU A 126 -8.97 -12.48 4.98
C GLU A 126 -8.88 -11.60 3.73
N CYS A 127 -8.78 -10.28 3.96
CA CYS A 127 -8.69 -9.29 2.91
C CYS A 127 -7.78 -8.13 3.36
N THR A 128 -6.74 -7.83 2.59
CA THR A 128 -5.74 -6.80 2.91
C THR A 128 -6.05 -5.48 2.23
N VAL A 129 -5.99 -4.37 2.96
CA VAL A 129 -5.98 -3.01 2.39
C VAL A 129 -4.67 -2.34 2.73
N ARG A 130 -3.80 -2.14 1.73
CA ARG A 130 -2.60 -1.32 1.87
C ARG A 130 -2.94 0.16 2.05
N PHE A 131 -2.14 0.90 2.82
CA PHE A 131 -2.35 2.33 3.05
C PHE A 131 -2.28 3.14 1.75
N GLU A 132 -1.39 2.75 0.85
CA GLU A 132 -1.26 3.29 -0.52
C GLU A 132 -2.53 3.11 -1.37
N HIS A 133 -3.34 2.09 -1.07
CA HIS A 133 -4.57 1.75 -1.82
C HIS A 133 -5.82 2.47 -1.26
N LEU A 134 -5.70 3.16 -0.11
CA LEU A 134 -6.70 4.11 0.36
C LEU A 134 -6.78 5.31 -0.60
N ARG A 135 -8.01 5.73 -0.93
CA ARG A 135 -8.24 6.92 -1.76
C ARG A 135 -8.64 8.09 -0.89
N TRP A 136 -8.19 9.29 -1.26
CA TRP A 136 -8.27 10.50 -0.45
C TRP A 136 -8.87 11.63 -1.28
N LYS A 137 -9.82 12.39 -0.73
CA LYS A 137 -10.39 13.59 -1.39
C LYS A 137 -9.37 14.73 -1.60
N GLY A 138 -8.20 14.65 -0.97
CA GLY A 138 -7.10 15.60 -1.10
C GLY A 138 -5.78 14.95 -0.71
N ALA A 139 -4.82 15.73 -0.20
CA ALA A 139 -3.55 15.18 0.27
C ALA A 139 -3.75 14.07 1.31
N PRO A 140 -3.02 12.94 1.20
CA PRO A 140 -3.18 11.81 2.12
C PRO A 140 -2.71 12.14 3.54
N ALA A 141 -3.18 11.36 4.51
CA ALA A 141 -2.54 11.29 5.82
C ALA A 141 -1.14 10.67 5.72
N ARG A 142 -0.30 10.83 6.74
CA ARG A 142 0.89 9.98 6.91
C ARG A 142 0.51 8.67 7.62
N PRO A 143 1.08 7.51 7.23
CA PRO A 143 0.99 6.30 8.04
C PRO A 143 1.75 6.47 9.35
N GLY A 144 1.37 5.70 10.37
CA GLY A 144 1.89 5.73 11.73
C GLY A 144 0.79 5.65 12.80
N GLY A 145 1.09 5.02 13.94
CA GLY A 145 0.19 4.94 15.09
C GLY A 145 -1.11 4.20 14.80
N LEU A 146 -2.24 4.94 14.71
CA LEU A 146 -3.54 4.37 14.36
C LEU A 146 -3.69 4.01 12.87
N LEU A 147 -2.77 4.49 12.03
CA LEU A 147 -2.78 4.31 10.58
C LEU A 147 -1.66 3.35 10.16
N ALA A 148 -1.94 2.05 10.21
CA ALA A 148 -0.99 1.03 9.79
C ALA A 148 -0.67 1.13 8.28
N ALA A 149 0.49 0.61 7.86
CA ALA A 149 0.90 0.56 6.45
C ALA A 149 0.05 -0.42 5.62
N SER A 150 -0.54 -1.42 6.28
CA SER A 150 -1.60 -2.27 5.75
C SER A 150 -2.61 -2.56 6.86
N PHE A 151 -3.84 -2.90 6.48
CA PHE A 151 -4.89 -3.35 7.38
C PHE A 151 -5.37 -4.71 6.89
N VAL A 152 -5.21 -5.76 7.69
CA VAL A 152 -5.77 -7.08 7.40
C VAL A 152 -7.15 -7.16 8.04
N LEU A 153 -8.15 -7.45 7.21
CA LEU A 153 -9.55 -7.54 7.58
C LEU A 153 -9.95 -9.01 7.60
N ARG A 154 -10.61 -9.45 8.67
CA ARG A 154 -11.06 -10.84 8.85
C ARG A 154 -12.57 -10.87 9.17
N ALA A 155 -13.28 -11.84 8.60
CA ALA A 155 -14.65 -12.15 8.99
C ALA A 155 -14.70 -12.79 10.39
N HIS A 156 -15.69 -12.42 11.19
CA HIS A 156 -15.94 -12.96 12.52
C HIS A 156 -17.45 -13.07 12.74
N GLY A 157 -18.04 -14.18 12.30
CA GLY A 157 -19.49 -14.32 12.19
C GLY A 157 -20.03 -13.40 11.10
N ASP A 158 -21.06 -12.61 11.44
CA ASP A 158 -21.74 -11.65 10.58
C ASP A 158 -20.92 -10.36 10.29
N ARG A 159 -19.81 -10.14 11.01
CA ARG A 159 -19.06 -8.87 11.00
C ARG A 159 -17.65 -9.02 10.45
N TRP A 160 -17.14 -7.93 9.88
CA TRP A 160 -15.73 -7.79 9.49
C TRP A 160 -14.99 -6.90 10.49
N LEU A 161 -13.78 -7.34 10.88
CA LEU A 161 -12.94 -6.69 11.89
C LEU A 161 -11.51 -6.49 11.36
N VAL A 162 -10.87 -5.39 11.77
CA VAL A 162 -9.44 -5.14 11.59
C VAL A 162 -8.64 -6.02 12.55
N ALA A 163 -7.78 -6.90 12.02
CA ALA A 163 -7.03 -7.92 12.75
C ALA A 163 -5.51 -7.75 12.62
N GLY A 164 -5.03 -7.36 11.44
CA GLY A 164 -3.65 -7.01 11.12
C GLY A 164 -3.50 -5.53 10.82
#